data_AF-A0A7H2BE03-F1
#
_entry.id   AF-A0A7H2BE03-F1
#
_cell.length_a   1.000
_cell.length_b   1.000
_cell.length_c   1.000
_cell.angle_alpha   90.00
_cell.angle_beta   90.00
_cell.angle_gamma   90.00
#
_symmetry.space_group_name_H-M   'P 1'
#
loop_
_entity.id
_entity.type
_entity.pdbx_description
1 polymer ?
#
loop_
_entity_poly.entity_id
_entity_poly.type
_entity_poly.pdbx_seq_one_letter_code
_entity_poly.pdbx_strand_id
1 'polypeptide(L)'
;MKPYLPSVATKGLWVRYGGQPITSKQIEFAARHYTVALLQPEYTDVVARLKEINPAMTVLCYKCLSSTRNYETESPFTSGVSFAEAEKAEAEGQQWFARRLSGERIEWQGYPGHFQMNVWNPEYRRRWVKNICAELENSSFDGVLADNDIYGDYYGINVPIRDARSMDRFHKGLDLLIRDAGKALNARGKIIVPNIAESRMAPGKWKRHSAYGGGFEEVFLGWSATEFLNQTSALAQMKEMMEDFSAVEVATSSGGVEKRPRLTLLRASTDGEDTHPNFMAALAALWVFSGGQWSALSAGSHDGHNGTPWLEELTWDLGAPIGHPQPVKGAWIRELEHGWAAINLTNHESGQISVPKELFAVEGTAPATVVLPPHGGVVYRTEDAGIALT
;
A
#
# COMPACT_ATOMS: atom_id res chain seq x y z
N MET A 1 -18.34 30.18 -7.81
CA MET A 1 -18.51 28.78 -7.37
C MET A 1 -17.36 28.53 -6.40
N LYS A 2 -17.62 28.42 -5.09
CA LYS A 2 -16.54 28.16 -4.10
C LYS A 2 -16.00 26.75 -4.38
N PRO A 3 -14.67 26.53 -4.40
CA PRO A 3 -14.13 25.19 -4.51
C PRO A 3 -14.61 24.38 -3.31
N TYR A 4 -15.29 23.26 -3.59
CA TYR A 4 -15.65 22.28 -2.58
C TYR A 4 -14.35 21.59 -2.15
N LEU A 5 -13.74 22.07 -1.07
CA LEU A 5 -12.75 21.29 -0.34
C LEU A 5 -13.55 20.15 0.32
N PRO A 6 -13.27 18.87 0.05
CA PRO A 6 -13.90 17.80 0.83
C PRO A 6 -13.48 18.02 2.28
N SER A 7 -14.42 18.50 3.11
CA SER A 7 -14.21 18.79 4.52
C SER A 7 -14.23 17.55 5.40
N VAL A 8 -14.11 16.35 4.82
CA VAL A 8 -14.02 15.09 5.56
C VAL A 8 -12.80 14.37 5.03
N ALA A 9 -11.80 14.16 5.88
CA ALA A 9 -10.61 13.41 5.51
C ALA A 9 -11.00 11.94 5.32
N THR A 10 -11.25 11.53 4.08
CA THR A 10 -11.52 10.13 3.77
C THR A 10 -10.23 9.31 3.88
N LYS A 11 -10.34 8.04 4.26
CA LYS A 11 -9.20 7.11 4.37
C LYS A 11 -9.21 6.05 3.28
N GLY A 12 -9.71 6.39 2.10
CA GLY A 12 -9.73 5.48 0.96
C GLY A 12 -8.47 5.58 0.09
N LEU A 13 -8.04 4.44 -0.44
CA LEU A 13 -6.91 4.26 -1.34
C LEU A 13 -7.42 3.81 -2.71
N TRP A 14 -6.96 4.45 -3.79
CA TRP A 14 -7.24 3.97 -5.14
C TRP A 14 -6.05 3.20 -5.71
N VAL A 15 -6.19 1.88 -5.87
CA VAL A 15 -5.20 1.05 -6.56
C VAL A 15 -5.61 0.84 -8.02
N ARG A 16 -4.99 1.58 -8.95
CA ARG A 16 -5.40 1.62 -10.36
C ARG A 16 -4.23 1.40 -11.32
N TYR A 17 -3.88 0.12 -11.46
CA TYR A 17 -2.87 -0.36 -12.42
C TYR A 17 -3.42 -1.32 -13.48
N GLY A 18 -4.74 -1.54 -13.51
CA GLY A 18 -5.37 -2.42 -14.49
C GLY A 18 -5.32 -1.87 -15.92
N GLY A 19 -5.32 -2.77 -16.91
CA GLY A 19 -5.10 -2.42 -18.32
C GLY A 19 -6.27 -1.73 -19.04
N GLN A 20 -7.43 -1.52 -18.40
CA GLN A 20 -8.52 -0.76 -19.03
C GLN A 20 -8.24 0.75 -18.95
N PRO A 21 -8.76 1.56 -19.88
CA PRO A 21 -8.69 3.02 -19.76
C PRO A 21 -9.38 3.53 -18.48
N ILE A 22 -8.83 4.58 -17.87
CA ILE A 22 -9.46 5.28 -16.75
C ILE A 22 -10.52 6.25 -17.29
N THR A 23 -11.75 6.14 -16.79
CA THR A 23 -12.86 7.02 -17.21
C THR A 23 -12.94 8.30 -16.38
N SER A 24 -13.48 9.39 -16.94
CA SER A 24 -13.67 10.65 -16.20
C SER A 24 -14.52 10.48 -14.93
N LYS A 25 -15.49 9.56 -14.95
CA LYS A 25 -16.30 9.24 -13.75
C LYS A 25 -15.45 8.66 -12.63
N GLN A 26 -14.50 7.79 -12.95
CA GLN A 26 -13.58 7.24 -11.97
C GLN A 26 -12.64 8.31 -11.41
N ILE A 27 -12.17 9.23 -12.25
CA ILE A 27 -11.33 10.36 -11.81
C ILE A 27 -12.09 11.26 -10.83
N GLU A 28 -13.33 11.65 -11.17
CA GLU A 28 -14.17 12.48 -10.31
C GLU A 28 -14.52 11.78 -8.99
N PHE A 29 -14.84 10.48 -9.05
CA PHE A 29 -15.07 9.67 -7.87
C PHE A 29 -13.81 9.63 -7.00
N ALA A 30 -12.68 9.27 -7.59
CA ALA A 30 -11.43 9.13 -6.86
C ALA A 30 -11.00 10.41 -6.16
N ALA A 31 -11.09 11.56 -6.85
CA ALA A 31 -10.72 12.85 -6.27
C ALA A 31 -11.60 13.26 -5.08
N ARG A 32 -12.84 12.77 -5.01
CA ARG A 32 -13.79 13.06 -3.92
C ARG A 32 -13.70 12.07 -2.75
N HIS A 33 -13.33 10.83 -3.04
CA HIS A 33 -13.44 9.72 -2.08
C HIS A 33 -12.09 9.21 -1.59
N TYR A 34 -10.99 9.45 -2.29
CA TYR A 34 -9.68 8.91 -1.94
C TYR A 34 -8.68 10.00 -1.58
N THR A 35 -7.84 9.69 -0.58
CA THR A 35 -6.76 10.58 -0.15
C THR A 35 -5.41 10.18 -0.78
N VAL A 36 -5.31 8.92 -1.22
CA VAL A 36 -4.14 8.40 -1.95
C VAL A 36 -4.58 7.66 -3.20
N ALA A 37 -3.87 7.86 -4.31
CA ALA A 37 -3.98 7.07 -5.53
C ALA A 37 -2.64 6.49 -5.96
N LEU A 38 -2.71 5.31 -6.53
CA LEU A 38 -1.62 4.50 -7.02
C LEU A 38 -1.88 4.29 -8.53
N LEU A 39 -1.15 4.99 -9.41
CA LEU A 39 -1.37 4.96 -10.86
C LEU A 39 -0.13 4.51 -11.66
N GLN A 40 -0.34 3.88 -12.82
CA GLN A 40 0.76 3.56 -13.73
C GLN A 40 1.43 4.83 -14.28
N PRO A 41 2.71 4.75 -14.70
CA PRO A 41 3.48 5.92 -15.15
C PRO A 41 2.86 6.69 -16.33
N GLU A 42 2.15 6.01 -17.22
CA GLU A 42 1.55 6.61 -18.42
C GLU A 42 0.36 7.54 -18.11
N TYR A 43 -0.23 7.46 -16.92
CA TYR A 43 -1.45 8.19 -16.57
C TYR A 43 -1.19 9.63 -16.10
N THR A 44 -0.22 10.34 -16.70
CA THR A 44 0.14 11.73 -16.31
C THR A 44 -1.02 12.72 -16.40
N ASP A 45 -1.85 12.61 -17.44
CA ASP A 45 -3.04 13.46 -17.62
C ASP A 45 -4.09 13.22 -16.52
N VAL A 46 -4.23 11.96 -16.09
CA VAL A 46 -5.13 11.60 -14.97
C VAL A 46 -4.61 12.21 -13.67
N VAL A 47 -3.29 12.14 -13.43
CA VAL A 47 -2.68 12.76 -12.25
C VAL A 47 -2.93 14.26 -12.24
N ALA A 48 -2.71 14.95 -13.37
CA ALA A 48 -2.98 16.38 -13.49
C ALA A 48 -4.44 16.69 -13.15
N ARG A 49 -5.39 15.91 -13.69
CA ARG A 49 -6.81 16.10 -13.43
C ARG A 49 -7.20 15.84 -11.97
N LEU A 50 -6.63 14.80 -11.34
CA LEU A 50 -6.83 14.53 -9.92
C LEU A 50 -6.33 15.71 -9.08
N LYS A 51 -5.15 16.25 -9.38
CA LYS A 51 -4.55 17.39 -8.68
C LYS A 51 -5.30 18.70 -8.88
N GLU A 52 -5.95 18.90 -10.04
CA GLU A 52 -6.86 20.03 -10.25
C GLU A 52 -8.09 19.98 -9.35
N ILE A 53 -8.67 18.78 -9.15
CA ILE A 53 -9.89 18.59 -8.36
C ILE A 53 -9.57 18.54 -6.86
N ASN A 54 -8.53 17.79 -6.49
CA ASN A 54 -8.08 17.60 -5.12
C ASN A 54 -6.55 17.75 -5.03
N PRO A 55 -6.03 18.98 -4.85
CA PRO A 55 -4.60 19.23 -4.73
C PRO A 55 -3.93 18.51 -3.56
N ALA A 56 -4.69 18.17 -2.51
CA ALA A 56 -4.19 17.51 -1.31
C ALA A 56 -4.04 15.98 -1.47
N MET A 57 -4.68 15.38 -2.47
CA MET A 57 -4.58 13.95 -2.75
C MET A 57 -3.12 13.57 -3.05
N THR A 58 -2.59 12.54 -2.40
CA THR A 58 -1.27 12.00 -2.75
C THR A 58 -1.41 11.03 -3.93
N VAL A 59 -0.67 11.25 -5.02
CA VAL A 59 -0.69 10.36 -6.19
C VAL A 59 0.70 9.79 -6.42
N LEU A 60 0.82 8.47 -6.35
CA LEU A 60 2.09 7.74 -6.46
C LEU A 60 2.18 7.01 -7.80
N CYS A 61 3.35 7.13 -8.43
CA CYS A 61 3.69 6.46 -9.68
C CYS A 61 4.18 5.03 -9.41
N TYR A 62 3.58 4.03 -10.05
CA TYR A 62 4.05 2.65 -9.96
C TYR A 62 5.45 2.48 -10.55
N LYS A 63 6.37 1.87 -9.78
CA LYS A 63 7.66 1.39 -10.27
C LYS A 63 8.01 0.06 -9.63
N CYS A 64 8.36 -0.92 -10.44
CA CYS A 64 8.95 -2.17 -9.96
C CYS A 64 10.42 -1.98 -9.59
N LEU A 65 10.80 -2.49 -8.42
CA LEU A 65 12.18 -2.53 -7.92
C LEU A 65 12.98 -3.69 -8.51
N SER A 66 12.31 -4.81 -8.81
CA SER A 66 12.95 -6.13 -8.91
C SER A 66 12.85 -6.76 -10.31
N SER A 67 12.08 -6.21 -11.24
CA SER A 67 12.00 -6.70 -12.62
C SER A 67 11.94 -5.59 -13.65
N THR A 68 12.22 -5.98 -14.89
CA THR A 68 12.00 -5.18 -16.09
C THR A 68 11.24 -6.00 -17.14
N ARG A 69 10.61 -5.34 -18.12
CA ARG A 69 9.68 -5.97 -19.07
C ARG A 69 10.20 -5.88 -20.49
N ASN A 70 10.27 -6.99 -21.21
CA ASN A 70 10.72 -6.99 -22.61
C ASN A 70 9.67 -6.43 -23.58
N TYR A 71 8.40 -6.39 -23.18
CA TYR A 71 7.31 -5.86 -23.99
C TYR A 71 7.12 -4.34 -23.83
N GLU A 72 7.75 -3.72 -22.84
CA GLU A 72 7.76 -2.25 -22.71
C GLU A 72 8.90 -1.68 -23.57
N THR A 73 8.55 -1.20 -24.77
CA THR A 73 9.53 -0.66 -25.73
C THR A 73 9.68 0.85 -25.68
N GLU A 74 8.73 1.55 -25.04
CA GLU A 74 8.67 3.02 -24.99
C GLU A 74 8.43 3.52 -23.57
N SER A 75 8.94 4.73 -23.30
CA SER A 75 8.74 5.42 -22.03
C SER A 75 7.32 6.01 -21.94
N PRO A 76 6.72 6.11 -20.75
CA PRO A 76 7.29 5.78 -19.44
C PRO A 76 7.22 4.29 -19.09
N PHE A 77 8.29 3.77 -18.48
CA PHE A 77 8.43 2.35 -18.11
C PHE A 77 7.88 2.07 -16.71
N THR A 78 7.33 0.89 -16.46
CA THR A 78 6.85 0.49 -15.12
C THR A 78 7.98 0.02 -14.19
N SER A 79 9.24 0.17 -14.62
CA SER A 79 10.45 -0.15 -13.85
C SER A 79 11.43 1.01 -13.93
N GLY A 80 12.33 1.14 -12.94
CA GLY A 80 13.35 2.19 -12.98
C GLY A 80 14.46 1.93 -14.00
N VAL A 81 14.57 0.73 -14.57
CA VAL A 81 15.50 0.40 -15.66
C VAL A 81 14.74 -0.42 -16.69
N SER A 82 14.67 0.05 -17.93
CA SER A 82 13.99 -0.68 -19.00
C SER A 82 14.78 -1.91 -19.44
N PHE A 83 14.10 -2.85 -20.11
CA PHE A 83 14.73 -4.09 -20.56
C PHE A 83 15.85 -3.80 -21.56
N ALA A 84 15.59 -2.96 -22.56
CA ALA A 84 16.59 -2.55 -23.55
C ALA A 84 17.82 -1.89 -22.91
N GLU A 85 17.62 -1.11 -21.84
CA GLU A 85 18.73 -0.52 -21.10
C GLU A 85 19.56 -1.57 -20.38
N ALA A 86 18.92 -2.54 -19.73
CA ALA A 86 19.59 -3.65 -19.08
C ALA A 86 20.36 -4.53 -20.07
N GLU A 87 19.82 -4.77 -21.27
CA GLU A 87 20.51 -5.50 -22.33
C GLU A 87 21.76 -4.76 -22.81
N LYS A 88 21.66 -3.45 -23.00
CA LYS A 88 22.80 -2.62 -23.37
C LYS A 88 23.89 -2.68 -22.30
N ALA A 89 23.52 -2.55 -21.03
CA ALA A 89 24.47 -2.65 -19.92
C ALA A 89 25.16 -4.03 -19.88
N GLU A 90 24.43 -5.11 -20.16
CA GLU A 90 25.03 -6.45 -20.28
C GLU A 90 26.02 -6.57 -21.45
N ALA A 91 25.70 -6.00 -22.61
CA ALA A 91 26.62 -5.94 -23.74
C ALA A 91 27.92 -5.18 -23.40
N GLU A 92 27.84 -4.23 -22.46
CA GLU A 92 28.97 -3.46 -21.92
C GLU A 92 29.65 -4.15 -20.71
N GLY A 93 29.29 -5.40 -20.41
CA GLY A 93 29.92 -6.22 -19.38
C GLY A 93 29.34 -6.06 -17.96
N GLN A 94 28.23 -5.32 -17.81
CA GLN A 94 27.50 -5.26 -16.55
C GLN A 94 26.64 -6.52 -16.36
N GLN A 95 26.25 -6.81 -15.13
CA GLN A 95 25.41 -7.97 -14.80
C GLN A 95 24.13 -7.51 -14.11
N TRP A 96 23.26 -6.84 -14.86
CA TRP A 96 22.03 -6.26 -14.32
C TRP A 96 20.87 -7.27 -14.27
N PHE A 97 20.83 -8.29 -15.12
CA PHE A 97 19.89 -9.39 -14.95
C PHE A 97 20.39 -10.37 -13.89
N ALA A 98 19.49 -10.85 -13.04
CA ALA A 98 19.76 -12.03 -12.23
C ALA A 98 19.71 -13.27 -13.14
N ARG A 99 20.61 -14.23 -12.91
CA ARG A 99 20.79 -15.37 -13.80
C ARG A 99 20.81 -16.68 -13.04
N ARG A 100 20.23 -17.71 -13.64
CA ARG A 100 20.36 -19.10 -13.22
C ARG A 100 21.84 -19.52 -13.17
N LEU A 101 22.13 -20.63 -12.50
CA LEU A 101 23.46 -21.23 -12.55
C LEU A 101 23.86 -21.67 -13.98
N SER A 102 22.88 -22.01 -14.83
CA SER A 102 23.05 -22.25 -16.27
C SER A 102 23.49 -21.00 -17.05
N GLY A 103 23.36 -19.82 -16.44
CA GLY A 103 23.60 -18.54 -17.09
C GLY A 103 22.35 -17.93 -17.72
N GLU A 104 21.22 -18.62 -17.78
CA GLU A 104 19.97 -18.08 -18.36
C GLU A 104 19.39 -16.94 -17.51
N ARG A 105 18.74 -15.96 -18.17
CA ARG A 105 17.96 -14.93 -17.47
C ARG A 105 16.75 -15.59 -16.80
N ILE A 106 16.31 -15.01 -15.68
CA ILE A 106 15.15 -15.53 -14.94
C ILE A 106 13.92 -14.72 -15.34
N GLU A 107 13.01 -15.36 -16.07
CA GLU A 107 11.65 -14.85 -16.31
C GLU A 107 10.74 -15.25 -15.13
N TRP A 108 9.87 -14.35 -14.70
CA TRP A 108 8.97 -14.59 -13.56
C TRP A 108 7.84 -15.56 -13.92
N GLN A 109 7.62 -16.55 -13.05
CA GLN A 109 6.46 -17.44 -13.17
C GLN A 109 5.16 -16.65 -12.99
N GLY A 110 4.20 -16.86 -13.91
CA GLY A 110 2.92 -16.14 -13.92
C GLY A 110 2.95 -14.78 -14.61
N TYR A 111 4.13 -14.23 -14.90
CA TYR A 111 4.31 -12.90 -15.51
C TYR A 111 5.25 -12.96 -16.72
N PRO A 112 4.81 -13.52 -17.86
CA PRO A 112 5.61 -13.57 -19.09
C PRO A 112 6.12 -12.18 -19.49
N GLY A 113 7.37 -12.12 -19.92
CA GLY A 113 8.08 -10.91 -20.27
C GLY A 113 8.70 -10.14 -19.10
N HIS A 114 8.44 -10.53 -17.84
CA HIS A 114 9.10 -9.93 -16.67
C HIS A 114 10.39 -10.67 -16.35
N PHE A 115 11.50 -9.94 -16.32
CA PHE A 115 12.82 -10.51 -16.04
C PHE A 115 13.38 -9.99 -14.72
N GLN A 116 13.83 -10.92 -13.86
CA GLN A 116 14.39 -10.60 -12.56
C GLN A 116 15.70 -9.81 -12.70
N MET A 117 15.75 -8.67 -12.03
CA MET A 117 16.93 -7.83 -11.94
C MET A 117 17.82 -8.23 -10.76
N ASN A 118 19.12 -8.01 -10.91
CA ASN A 118 20.13 -8.18 -9.90
C ASN A 118 20.13 -6.96 -8.95
N VAL A 119 19.19 -6.94 -8.00
CA VAL A 119 19.00 -5.83 -7.04
C VAL A 119 20.20 -5.61 -6.11
N TRP A 120 21.10 -6.58 -5.96
CA TRP A 120 22.35 -6.40 -5.22
C TRP A 120 23.49 -5.82 -6.06
N ASN A 121 23.33 -5.65 -7.38
CA ASN A 121 24.29 -4.94 -8.22
C ASN A 121 24.24 -3.42 -7.94
N PRO A 122 25.37 -2.79 -7.54
CA PRO A 122 25.40 -1.38 -7.21
C PRO A 122 25.16 -0.44 -8.41
N GLU A 123 25.57 -0.83 -9.63
CA GLU A 123 25.32 -0.03 -10.83
C GLU A 123 23.84 -0.07 -11.22
N TYR A 124 23.21 -1.24 -11.15
CA TYR A 124 21.76 -1.37 -11.35
C TYR A 124 21.00 -0.43 -10.39
N ARG A 125 21.31 -0.50 -9.08
CA ARG A 125 20.64 0.36 -8.09
C ARG A 125 20.85 1.84 -8.36
N ARG A 126 22.10 2.27 -8.62
CA ARG A 126 22.40 3.66 -8.96
C ARG A 126 21.61 4.11 -10.18
N ARG A 127 21.53 3.26 -11.20
CA ARG A 127 20.83 3.59 -12.44
C ARG A 127 19.33 3.69 -12.23
N TRP A 128 18.74 2.75 -11.51
CA TRP A 128 17.33 2.77 -11.12
C TRP A 128 16.99 4.09 -10.40
N VAL A 129 17.77 4.48 -9.39
CA VAL A 129 17.58 5.75 -8.64
C VAL A 129 17.73 6.97 -9.55
N LYS A 130 18.72 6.98 -10.45
CA LYS A 130 18.90 8.10 -11.38
C LYS A 130 17.70 8.26 -12.31
N ASN A 131 17.24 7.17 -12.89
CA ASN A 131 16.15 7.17 -13.86
C ASN A 131 14.83 7.60 -13.21
N ILE A 132 14.47 7.04 -12.05
CA ILE A 132 13.22 7.43 -11.36
C ILE A 132 13.26 8.90 -10.90
N CYS A 133 14.42 9.41 -10.45
CA CYS A 133 14.53 10.83 -10.09
C CYS A 133 14.35 11.73 -11.31
N ALA A 134 14.95 11.39 -12.45
CA ALA A 134 14.82 12.16 -13.68
C ALA A 134 13.37 12.17 -14.22
N GLU A 135 12.68 11.03 -14.12
CA GLU A 135 11.29 10.91 -14.55
C GLU A 135 10.34 11.72 -13.66
N LEU A 136 10.55 11.71 -12.34
CA LEU A 136 9.67 12.40 -11.39
C LEU A 136 9.97 13.90 -11.23
N GLU A 137 11.13 14.39 -11.67
CA GLU A 137 11.57 15.78 -11.44
C GLU A 137 10.54 16.81 -11.93
N ASN A 138 9.93 16.57 -13.10
CA ASN A 138 8.92 17.46 -13.69
C ASN A 138 7.52 16.84 -13.75
N SER A 139 7.26 15.78 -12.98
CA SER A 139 5.95 15.12 -12.96
C SER A 139 5.07 15.60 -11.81
N SER A 140 3.76 15.53 -12.02
CA SER A 140 2.73 15.85 -11.02
C SER A 140 2.56 14.76 -9.95
N PHE A 141 3.24 13.63 -10.09
CA PHE A 141 3.25 12.58 -9.07
C PHE A 141 3.98 13.07 -7.81
N ASP A 142 3.47 12.75 -6.63
CA ASP A 142 4.09 13.12 -5.35
C ASP A 142 5.23 12.17 -4.95
N GLY A 143 5.33 11.03 -5.63
CA GLY A 143 6.28 9.99 -5.28
C GLY A 143 6.07 8.71 -6.07
N VAL A 144 6.68 7.65 -5.55
CA VAL A 144 6.69 6.32 -6.17
C VAL A 144 6.03 5.30 -5.24
N LEU A 145 5.11 4.49 -5.75
CA LEU A 145 4.84 3.18 -5.17
C LEU A 145 5.89 2.22 -5.73
N ALA A 146 6.78 1.74 -4.87
CA ALA A 146 7.90 0.90 -5.26
C ALA A 146 7.54 -0.57 -5.05
N ASP A 147 7.01 -1.20 -6.09
CA ASP A 147 6.51 -2.56 -6.03
C ASP A 147 7.65 -3.60 -6.05
N ASN A 148 7.34 -4.81 -5.59
CA ASN A 148 8.23 -5.97 -5.58
C ASN A 148 9.45 -5.79 -4.66
N ASP A 149 9.24 -5.26 -3.44
CA ASP A 149 10.16 -5.41 -2.31
C ASP A 149 10.08 -6.84 -1.74
N ILE A 150 10.43 -7.81 -2.59
CA ILE A 150 10.18 -9.23 -2.39
C ILE A 150 10.78 -9.75 -1.08
N TYR A 151 9.98 -10.55 -0.36
CA TYR A 151 10.46 -11.29 0.80
C TYR A 151 10.63 -12.78 0.47
N GLY A 152 9.54 -13.46 0.10
CA GLY A 152 9.54 -14.86 -0.34
C GLY A 152 9.83 -15.01 -1.83
N ASP A 153 9.86 -16.26 -2.28
CA ASP A 153 9.98 -16.59 -3.70
C ASP A 153 8.59 -16.73 -4.34
N TYR A 154 8.00 -15.59 -4.73
CA TYR A 154 6.67 -15.56 -5.36
C TYR A 154 6.70 -15.81 -6.87
N TYR A 155 7.88 -15.67 -7.49
CA TYR A 155 8.03 -15.62 -8.94
C TYR A 155 8.84 -16.80 -9.52
N GLY A 156 9.10 -17.82 -8.72
CA GLY A 156 9.89 -18.98 -9.13
C GLY A 156 11.36 -18.63 -9.41
N ILE A 157 11.94 -17.73 -8.62
CA ILE A 157 13.36 -17.37 -8.65
C ILE A 157 14.23 -18.60 -8.36
N ASN A 158 13.73 -19.60 -7.60
CA ASN A 158 14.35 -20.88 -7.29
C ASN A 158 15.85 -20.77 -6.99
N VAL A 159 16.17 -20.06 -5.89
CA VAL A 159 17.55 -20.00 -5.36
C VAL A 159 18.03 -21.42 -4.96
N PRO A 160 19.33 -21.75 -5.11
CA PRO A 160 20.44 -20.87 -5.46
C PRO A 160 20.50 -20.53 -6.95
N ILE A 161 20.86 -19.27 -7.23
CA ILE A 161 21.16 -18.75 -8.56
C ILE A 161 22.57 -18.16 -8.56
N ARG A 162 23.04 -17.64 -9.70
CA ARG A 162 24.35 -17.03 -9.78
C ARG A 162 24.44 -15.85 -8.79
N ASP A 163 25.48 -15.86 -7.97
CA ASP A 163 25.79 -14.83 -6.96
C ASP A 163 24.72 -14.61 -5.85
N ALA A 164 23.74 -15.51 -5.72
CA ALA A 164 22.75 -15.50 -4.65
C ALA A 164 22.37 -16.93 -4.21
N ARG A 165 22.73 -17.30 -2.98
CA ARG A 165 22.41 -18.61 -2.39
C ARG A 165 21.01 -18.69 -1.76
N SER A 166 20.48 -17.56 -1.33
CA SER A 166 19.20 -17.43 -0.63
C SER A 166 18.55 -16.08 -0.96
N MET A 167 17.28 -15.91 -0.56
CA MET A 167 16.56 -14.64 -0.67
C MET A 167 17.20 -13.50 0.14
N ASP A 168 18.03 -13.79 1.15
CA ASP A 168 18.74 -12.77 1.94
C ASP A 168 19.59 -11.82 1.07
N ARG A 169 20.07 -12.32 -0.07
CA ARG A 169 20.83 -11.49 -1.01
C ARG A 169 19.95 -10.44 -1.69
N PHE A 170 18.71 -10.80 -2.00
CA PHE A 170 17.71 -9.88 -2.54
C PHE A 170 17.31 -8.86 -1.48
N HIS A 171 17.00 -9.30 -0.26
CA HIS A 171 16.66 -8.41 0.85
C HIS A 171 17.75 -7.35 1.07
N LYS A 172 19.01 -7.75 1.19
CA LYS A 172 20.14 -6.80 1.34
C LYS A 172 20.27 -5.82 0.16
N GLY A 173 19.98 -6.27 -1.05
CA GLY A 173 19.97 -5.40 -2.24
C GLY A 173 18.83 -4.37 -2.19
N LEU A 174 17.63 -4.82 -1.81
CA LEU A 174 16.43 -3.99 -1.70
C LEU A 174 16.52 -2.99 -0.55
N ASP A 175 17.04 -3.39 0.61
CA ASP A 175 17.33 -2.49 1.75
C ASP A 175 18.18 -1.30 1.28
N LEU A 176 19.22 -1.56 0.46
CA LEU A 176 20.07 -0.50 -0.10
C LEU A 176 19.36 0.32 -1.19
N LEU A 177 18.61 -0.34 -2.08
CA LEU A 177 17.89 0.34 -3.16
C LEU A 177 16.84 1.31 -2.61
N ILE A 178 15.99 0.85 -1.69
CA ILE A 178 14.93 1.64 -1.08
C ILE A 178 15.53 2.81 -0.29
N ARG A 179 16.59 2.56 0.48
CA ARG A 179 17.32 3.62 1.20
C ARG A 179 17.85 4.70 0.27
N ASP A 180 18.53 4.29 -0.81
CA ASP A 180 19.17 5.23 -1.72
C ASP A 180 18.14 5.99 -2.58
N ALA A 181 17.09 5.29 -3.02
CA ALA A 181 15.95 5.89 -3.73
C ALA A 181 15.19 6.87 -2.85
N GLY A 182 14.87 6.48 -1.61
CA GLY A 182 14.18 7.32 -0.64
C GLY A 182 14.93 8.61 -0.40
N LYS A 183 16.20 8.55 0.01
CA LYS A 183 17.04 9.75 0.19
C LYS A 183 17.06 10.65 -1.04
N ALA A 184 17.19 10.07 -2.23
CA ALA A 184 17.23 10.85 -3.47
C ALA A 184 15.89 11.52 -3.80
N LEU A 185 14.77 10.84 -3.59
CA LEU A 185 13.42 11.37 -3.81
C LEU A 185 13.05 12.41 -2.74
N ASN A 186 13.31 12.14 -1.45
CA ASN A 186 13.05 13.09 -0.37
C ASN A 186 13.79 14.41 -0.61
N ALA A 187 15.05 14.36 -1.08
CA ALA A 187 15.83 15.55 -1.45
C ALA A 187 15.24 16.36 -2.63
N ARG A 188 14.23 15.81 -3.33
CA ARG A 188 13.52 16.43 -4.46
C ARG A 188 12.04 16.71 -4.15
N GLY A 189 11.64 16.64 -2.88
CA GLY A 189 10.25 16.89 -2.48
C GLY A 189 9.29 15.74 -2.84
N LYS A 190 9.81 14.55 -3.13
CA LYS A 190 9.06 13.35 -3.49
C LYS A 190 9.21 12.27 -2.42
N ILE A 191 8.27 11.34 -2.34
CA ILE A 191 8.33 10.22 -1.39
C ILE A 191 8.45 8.87 -2.11
N ILE A 192 8.84 7.82 -1.38
CA ILE A 192 8.77 6.43 -1.84
C ILE A 192 7.99 5.59 -0.83
N VAL A 193 7.09 4.76 -1.35
CA VAL A 193 6.28 3.81 -0.58
C VAL A 193 6.52 2.40 -1.15
N PRO A 194 7.40 1.59 -0.58
CA PRO A 194 7.58 0.20 -1.03
C PRO A 194 6.37 -0.67 -0.73
N ASN A 195 6.01 -1.56 -1.67
CA ASN A 195 5.10 -2.68 -1.43
C ASN A 195 5.84 -3.78 -0.68
N ILE A 196 5.74 -3.73 0.65
CA ILE A 196 6.48 -4.64 1.54
C ILE A 196 5.87 -6.04 1.52
N ALA A 197 4.54 -6.13 1.29
CA ALA A 197 3.72 -7.31 1.02
C ALA A 197 3.83 -8.52 1.98
N GLU A 198 4.66 -8.47 3.04
CA GLU A 198 4.86 -9.49 4.06
C GLU A 198 5.56 -8.85 5.30
N SER A 199 5.04 -7.72 5.80
CA SER A 199 5.71 -6.93 6.86
C SER A 199 6.07 -7.77 8.10
N ARG A 200 5.23 -8.74 8.45
CA ARG A 200 5.39 -9.68 9.57
C ARG A 200 6.62 -10.60 9.49
N MET A 201 7.21 -10.80 8.31
CA MET A 201 8.19 -11.86 8.12
C MET A 201 9.61 -11.48 8.56
N ALA A 202 9.93 -10.19 8.57
CA ALA A 202 11.24 -9.68 8.97
C ALA A 202 11.09 -8.51 9.94
N PRO A 203 11.32 -8.74 11.25
CA PRO A 203 11.18 -7.70 12.26
C PRO A 203 11.93 -6.41 11.92
N GLY A 204 11.23 -5.29 12.02
CA GLY A 204 11.73 -3.95 11.72
C GLY A 204 11.91 -3.65 10.23
N LYS A 205 11.56 -4.55 9.30
CA LYS A 205 11.59 -4.27 7.85
C LYS A 205 10.64 -3.10 7.55
N TRP A 206 9.43 -3.11 8.11
CA TRP A 206 8.47 -2.01 7.93
C TRP A 206 9.07 -0.67 8.34
N LYS A 207 9.61 -0.57 9.56
CA LYS A 207 10.24 0.66 10.04
C LYS A 207 11.37 1.16 9.13
N ARG A 208 12.24 0.26 8.66
CA ARG A 208 13.37 0.65 7.80
C ARG A 208 12.90 1.11 6.41
N HIS A 209 11.92 0.42 5.84
CA HIS A 209 11.49 0.64 4.45
C HIS A 209 10.48 1.78 4.33
N SER A 210 9.65 1.98 5.35
CA SER A 210 8.66 3.07 5.39
C SER A 210 9.23 4.44 5.74
N ALA A 211 10.50 4.53 6.18
CA ALA A 211 11.12 5.75 6.67
C ALA A 211 11.18 6.92 5.66
N TYR A 212 10.94 6.65 4.37
CA TYR A 212 11.10 7.62 3.27
C TYR A 212 9.79 8.07 2.63
N GLY A 213 8.64 7.59 3.11
CA GLY A 213 7.35 7.97 2.56
C GLY A 213 6.18 7.17 3.11
N GLY A 214 6.42 5.92 3.49
CA GLY A 214 5.38 5.02 3.97
C GLY A 214 5.61 3.58 3.55
N GLY A 215 4.72 2.68 3.94
CA GLY A 215 4.70 1.30 3.48
C GLY A 215 3.35 0.94 2.86
N PHE A 216 3.38 0.02 1.90
CA PHE A 216 2.18 -0.62 1.36
C PHE A 216 2.17 -2.11 1.72
N GLU A 217 1.05 -2.57 2.24
CA GLU A 217 0.79 -3.99 2.54
C GLU A 217 -0.37 -4.47 1.65
N GLU A 218 -0.03 -5.15 0.57
CA GLU A 218 -0.98 -5.54 -0.47
C GLU A 218 -1.85 -6.76 -0.11
N VAL A 219 -1.36 -7.59 0.81
CA VAL A 219 -2.02 -8.80 1.33
C VAL A 219 -2.32 -8.64 2.82
N PHE A 220 -3.06 -7.58 3.15
CA PHE A 220 -3.42 -7.29 4.53
C PHE A 220 -4.41 -8.34 5.06
N LEU A 221 -4.09 -8.95 6.20
CA LEU A 221 -4.85 -10.04 6.85
C LEU A 221 -4.98 -11.37 6.07
N GLY A 222 -4.64 -11.43 4.79
CA GLY A 222 -4.75 -12.66 3.99
C GLY A 222 -4.22 -12.53 2.55
N TRP A 223 -3.82 -13.68 2.00
CA TRP A 223 -3.29 -13.82 0.64
C TRP A 223 -4.35 -13.74 -0.45
N SER A 224 -5.59 -14.09 -0.11
CA SER A 224 -6.73 -14.09 -1.03
C SER A 224 -8.03 -13.82 -0.28
N ALA A 225 -9.15 -13.83 -0.99
CA ALA A 225 -10.49 -13.73 -0.39
C ALA A 225 -10.76 -14.84 0.67
N THR A 226 -10.07 -15.98 0.57
CA THR A 226 -10.32 -17.18 1.40
C THR A 226 -9.10 -17.70 2.14
N GLU A 227 -7.89 -17.23 1.81
CA GLU A 227 -6.64 -17.65 2.44
C GLU A 227 -6.15 -16.62 3.46
N PHE A 228 -6.61 -16.77 4.70
CA PHE A 228 -6.32 -15.84 5.78
C PHE A 228 -5.00 -16.13 6.48
N LEU A 229 -4.37 -15.09 7.00
CA LEU A 229 -3.30 -15.23 7.99
C LEU A 229 -3.89 -15.80 9.29
N ASN A 230 -3.14 -16.67 9.96
CA ASN A 230 -3.50 -17.04 11.34
C ASN A 230 -3.37 -15.83 12.28
N GLN A 231 -4.07 -15.87 13.41
CA GLN A 231 -4.09 -14.77 14.38
C GLN A 231 -2.68 -14.28 14.76
N THR A 232 -1.73 -15.18 15.01
CA THR A 232 -0.35 -14.81 15.36
C THR A 232 0.32 -14.00 14.25
N SER A 233 0.14 -14.41 13.00
CA SER A 233 0.70 -13.75 11.82
C SER A 233 0.03 -12.40 11.55
N ALA A 234 -1.30 -12.31 11.71
CA ALA A 234 -2.04 -11.06 11.60
C ALA A 234 -1.60 -10.05 12.67
N LEU A 235 -1.46 -10.47 13.94
CA LEU A 235 -0.98 -9.61 15.02
C LEU A 235 0.47 -9.14 14.79
N ALA A 236 1.33 -10.00 14.25
CA ALA A 236 2.69 -9.61 13.87
C ALA A 236 2.69 -8.57 12.74
N GLN A 237 1.77 -8.67 11.78
CA GLN A 237 1.56 -7.67 10.73
C GLN A 237 1.20 -6.30 11.35
N MET A 238 0.20 -6.27 12.24
CA MET A 238 -0.22 -5.02 12.92
C MET A 238 0.93 -4.39 13.69
N LYS A 239 1.69 -5.21 14.42
CA LYS A 239 2.82 -4.74 15.23
C LYS A 239 3.85 -4.00 14.38
N GLU A 240 4.20 -4.54 13.22
CA GLU A 240 5.17 -3.90 12.34
C GLU A 240 4.65 -2.58 11.77
N MET A 241 3.37 -2.53 11.38
CA MET A 241 2.80 -1.41 10.63
C MET A 241 2.28 -0.24 11.47
N MET A 242 1.92 -0.51 12.74
CA MET A 242 1.09 0.41 13.54
C MET A 242 1.82 1.01 14.76
N GLU A 243 3.14 0.88 14.85
CA GLU A 243 3.94 1.42 15.95
C GLU A 243 4.59 2.79 15.65
N ASP A 244 4.82 3.14 14.39
CA ASP A 244 5.55 4.36 14.00
C ASP A 244 4.87 5.11 12.85
N PHE A 245 4.18 6.19 13.21
CA PHE A 245 3.52 7.13 12.29
C PHE A 245 4.26 8.46 12.17
N SER A 246 5.55 8.51 12.56
CA SER A 246 6.32 9.75 12.53
C SER A 246 6.42 10.32 11.12
N ALA A 247 6.27 11.63 11.00
CA ALA A 247 6.34 12.34 9.72
C ALA A 247 7.70 12.14 9.02
N VAL A 248 7.65 12.16 7.69
CA VAL A 248 8.80 12.09 6.80
C VAL A 248 9.18 13.51 6.38
N GLU A 249 10.48 13.81 6.40
CA GLU A 249 11.03 15.09 5.95
C GLU A 249 11.37 15.04 4.46
N VAL A 250 10.82 15.96 3.68
CA VAL A 250 11.10 16.13 2.24
C VAL A 250 11.58 17.55 1.96
N ALA A 251 12.47 17.73 0.99
CA ALA A 251 12.93 19.05 0.58
C ALA A 251 11.82 19.84 -0.11
N THR A 252 11.80 21.16 0.08
CA THR A 252 10.92 22.05 -0.67
C THR A 252 11.68 22.73 -1.81
N SER A 253 10.95 23.18 -2.84
CA SER A 253 11.53 23.95 -3.95
C SER A 253 12.18 25.27 -3.51
N SER A 254 11.78 25.81 -2.35
CA SER A 254 12.34 27.01 -1.74
C SER A 254 13.62 26.77 -0.92
N GLY A 255 14.16 25.54 -0.92
CA GLY A 255 15.39 25.19 -0.19
C GLY A 255 15.20 24.87 1.30
N GLY A 256 13.96 24.58 1.72
CA GLY A 256 13.61 24.16 3.09
C GLY A 256 13.25 22.68 3.18
N VAL A 257 12.62 22.31 4.30
CA VAL A 257 12.08 20.96 4.54
C VAL A 257 10.61 21.07 4.92
N GLU A 258 9.78 20.21 4.35
CA GLU A 258 8.38 19.99 4.68
C GLU A 258 8.24 18.64 5.38
N LYS A 259 7.39 18.57 6.41
CA LYS A 259 7.01 17.31 7.05
C LYS A 259 5.74 16.77 6.41
N ARG A 260 5.79 15.54 5.89
CA ARG A 260 4.65 14.81 5.33
C ARG A 260 4.28 13.62 6.19
N PRO A 261 3.00 13.20 6.24
CA PRO A 261 2.63 11.96 6.90
C PRO A 261 3.43 10.77 6.35
N ARG A 262 3.87 9.88 7.23
CA ARG A 262 4.35 8.56 6.80
C ARG A 262 3.13 7.72 6.45
N LEU A 263 3.05 7.30 5.20
CA LEU A 263 1.87 6.63 4.69
C LEU A 263 1.80 5.18 5.16
N THR A 264 0.70 4.79 5.80
CA THR A 264 0.35 3.38 5.99
C THR A 264 -0.78 3.05 5.03
N LEU A 265 -0.42 2.39 3.93
CA LEU A 265 -1.34 2.02 2.85
C LEU A 265 -1.60 0.52 2.92
N LEU A 266 -2.85 0.10 2.83
CA LEU A 266 -3.23 -1.31 2.94
C LEU A 266 -4.21 -1.69 1.83
N ARG A 267 -4.15 -2.95 1.39
CA ARG A 267 -5.18 -3.55 0.55
C ARG A 267 -5.69 -4.83 1.17
N ALA A 268 -7.01 -4.91 1.34
CA ALA A 268 -7.70 -6.14 1.70
C ALA A 268 -7.91 -7.02 0.47
N SER A 269 -7.58 -8.31 0.58
CA SER A 269 -7.87 -9.30 -0.46
C SER A 269 -9.36 -9.64 -0.48
N THR A 270 -10.03 -9.42 -1.62
CA THR A 270 -11.47 -9.72 -1.83
C THR A 270 -11.68 -10.51 -3.13
N ASP A 271 -12.92 -10.85 -3.45
CA ASP A 271 -13.31 -11.39 -4.77
C ASP A 271 -13.49 -10.30 -5.83
N GLY A 272 -13.27 -9.03 -5.47
CA GLY A 272 -13.45 -7.86 -6.33
C GLY A 272 -14.71 -7.06 -6.04
N GLU A 273 -15.60 -7.56 -5.18
CA GLU A 273 -16.82 -6.85 -4.77
C GLU A 273 -16.60 -6.02 -3.50
N ASP A 274 -17.19 -4.83 -3.46
CA ASP A 274 -17.09 -3.91 -2.32
C ASP A 274 -17.80 -4.45 -1.08
N THR A 275 -18.81 -5.30 -1.28
CA THR A 275 -19.58 -5.93 -0.20
C THR A 275 -18.87 -7.12 0.44
N HIS A 276 -17.67 -7.49 -0.04
CA HIS A 276 -16.95 -8.63 0.50
C HIS A 276 -16.53 -8.36 1.97
N PRO A 277 -16.76 -9.31 2.91
CA PRO A 277 -16.55 -9.08 4.35
C PRO A 277 -15.12 -8.69 4.72
N ASN A 278 -14.12 -9.13 3.95
CA ASN A 278 -12.71 -8.78 4.19
C ASN A 278 -12.44 -7.27 4.14
N PHE A 279 -13.22 -6.49 3.38
CA PHE A 279 -13.02 -5.04 3.30
C PHE A 279 -13.38 -4.38 4.64
N MET A 280 -14.56 -4.70 5.19
CA MET A 280 -14.96 -4.24 6.51
C MET A 280 -14.04 -4.79 7.62
N ALA A 281 -13.62 -6.05 7.51
CA ALA A 281 -12.68 -6.66 8.45
C ALA A 281 -11.34 -5.92 8.50
N ALA A 282 -10.80 -5.53 7.35
CA ALA A 282 -9.58 -4.73 7.26
C ALA A 282 -9.76 -3.33 7.87
N LEU A 283 -10.89 -2.67 7.59
CA LEU A 283 -11.20 -1.36 8.19
C LEU A 283 -11.34 -1.46 9.71
N ALA A 284 -12.00 -2.49 10.21
CA ALA A 284 -12.14 -2.74 11.64
C ALA A 284 -10.77 -3.00 12.29
N ALA A 285 -9.89 -3.78 11.66
CA ALA A 285 -8.54 -4.02 12.17
C ALA A 285 -7.74 -2.71 12.29
N LEU A 286 -7.85 -1.81 11.31
CA LEU A 286 -7.24 -0.49 11.38
C LEU A 286 -7.73 0.30 12.61
N TRP A 287 -9.05 0.44 12.80
CA TRP A 287 -9.61 1.12 13.97
C TRP A 287 -9.19 0.47 15.28
N VAL A 288 -9.20 -0.86 15.32
CA VAL A 288 -8.85 -1.61 16.53
C VAL A 288 -7.40 -1.38 16.94
N PHE A 289 -6.46 -1.58 16.01
CA PHE A 289 -5.03 -1.66 16.36
C PHE A 289 -4.29 -0.32 16.21
N SER A 290 -4.63 0.50 15.23
CA SER A 290 -3.96 1.79 14.99
C SER A 290 -4.71 3.02 15.50
N GLY A 291 -5.96 2.87 15.98
CA GLY A 291 -6.66 3.95 16.69
C GLY A 291 -6.77 5.26 15.89
N GLY A 292 -7.02 5.16 14.59
CA GLY A 292 -7.15 6.28 13.65
C GLY A 292 -5.87 6.66 12.89
N GLN A 293 -4.68 6.17 13.26
CA GLN A 293 -3.41 6.74 12.78
C GLN A 293 -2.89 6.25 11.40
N TRP A 294 -3.70 5.52 10.61
CA TRP A 294 -3.35 5.09 9.25
C TRP A 294 -3.72 6.11 8.18
N SER A 295 -3.26 5.86 6.95
CA SER A 295 -3.46 6.78 5.84
C SER A 295 -4.59 6.36 4.91
N ALA A 296 -4.54 5.14 4.34
CA ALA A 296 -5.54 4.75 3.36
C ALA A 296 -5.72 3.23 3.20
N LEU A 297 -6.95 2.79 2.93
CA LEU A 297 -7.34 1.40 2.70
C LEU A 297 -8.02 1.24 1.34
N SER A 298 -7.67 0.17 0.63
CA SER A 298 -8.39 -0.34 -0.55
C SER A 298 -8.83 -1.78 -0.30
N ALA A 299 -9.69 -2.29 -1.16
CA ALA A 299 -9.93 -3.72 -1.34
C ALA A 299 -9.81 -4.10 -2.82
N GLY A 300 -9.69 -5.37 -3.12
CA GLY A 300 -9.79 -5.88 -4.48
C GLY A 300 -9.34 -7.32 -4.62
N SER A 301 -9.69 -7.95 -5.73
CA SER A 301 -9.09 -9.23 -6.14
C SER A 301 -7.63 -9.04 -6.55
N HIS A 302 -6.86 -10.14 -6.58
CA HIS A 302 -5.41 -10.12 -6.75
C HIS A 302 -4.95 -9.17 -7.88
N ASP A 303 -5.51 -9.33 -9.08
CA ASP A 303 -5.22 -8.51 -10.27
C ASP A 303 -6.37 -7.52 -10.63
N GLY A 304 -7.35 -7.38 -9.73
CA GLY A 304 -8.57 -6.59 -9.93
C GLY A 304 -8.36 -5.09 -9.75
N HIS A 305 -7.61 -4.45 -10.65
CA HIS A 305 -7.22 -3.04 -10.51
C HIS A 305 -7.89 -2.09 -11.50
N ASN A 306 -9.09 -2.45 -11.99
CA ASN A 306 -9.87 -1.59 -12.90
C ASN A 306 -10.98 -0.79 -12.19
N GLY A 307 -11.33 -1.15 -10.96
CA GLY A 307 -12.45 -0.58 -10.21
C GLY A 307 -12.13 0.68 -9.40
N THR A 308 -13.12 1.10 -8.62
CA THR A 308 -13.05 2.17 -7.60
C THR A 308 -13.69 1.63 -6.33
N PRO A 309 -13.03 0.70 -5.61
CA PRO A 309 -13.61 0.02 -4.47
C PRO A 309 -13.88 0.99 -3.31
N TRP A 310 -15.07 0.91 -2.69
CA TRP A 310 -15.49 1.87 -1.69
C TRP A 310 -16.33 1.28 -0.54
N LEU A 311 -16.12 1.83 0.66
CA LEU A 311 -17.00 1.67 1.82
C LEU A 311 -17.33 3.06 2.35
N GLU A 312 -18.59 3.28 2.72
CA GLU A 312 -19.04 4.56 3.29
C GLU A 312 -18.31 4.86 4.60
N GLU A 313 -17.99 3.82 5.36
CA GLU A 313 -17.29 3.87 6.64
C GLU A 313 -15.86 4.41 6.54
N LEU A 314 -15.28 4.49 5.33
CA LEU A 314 -13.98 5.14 5.10
C LEU A 314 -14.02 6.66 5.30
N THR A 315 -15.22 7.25 5.37
CA THR A 315 -15.43 8.67 5.70
C THR A 315 -15.51 8.93 7.19
N TRP A 316 -15.67 7.89 8.02
CA TRP A 316 -15.91 8.06 9.44
C TRP A 316 -14.64 8.48 10.16
N ASP A 317 -14.77 9.46 11.05
CA ASP A 317 -13.77 9.80 12.04
C ASP A 317 -14.28 9.37 13.41
N LEU A 318 -13.76 8.25 13.94
CA LEU A 318 -14.17 7.72 15.23
C LEU A 318 -13.44 8.40 16.41
N GLY A 319 -12.60 9.41 16.14
CA GLY A 319 -11.83 10.14 17.15
C GLY A 319 -10.69 9.32 17.76
N ALA A 320 -10.14 9.81 18.87
CA ALA A 320 -9.02 9.18 19.53
C ALA A 320 -9.44 7.88 20.25
N PRO A 321 -8.52 6.91 20.40
CA PRO A 321 -8.82 5.69 21.15
C PRO A 321 -8.92 5.93 22.66
N ILE A 322 -9.91 5.35 23.32
CA ILE A 322 -10.16 5.49 24.78
C ILE A 322 -9.31 4.52 25.62
N GLY A 323 -8.70 3.51 25.01
CA GLY A 323 -7.86 2.51 25.68
C GLY A 323 -6.94 1.80 24.71
N HIS A 324 -6.43 0.62 25.07
CA HIS A 324 -5.70 -0.30 24.18
C HIS A 324 -6.65 -1.33 23.55
N PRO A 325 -6.27 -2.00 22.44
CA PRO A 325 -7.07 -3.11 21.90
C PRO A 325 -7.27 -4.19 22.96
N GLN A 326 -8.51 -4.68 23.13
CA GLN A 326 -8.85 -5.68 24.14
C GLN A 326 -9.32 -6.98 23.49
N PRO A 327 -8.80 -8.16 23.89
CA PRO A 327 -9.35 -9.43 23.48
C PRO A 327 -10.65 -9.71 24.25
N VAL A 328 -11.76 -9.90 23.54
CA VAL A 328 -13.08 -10.18 24.12
C VAL A 328 -13.73 -11.31 23.34
N LYS A 329 -13.97 -12.44 24.02
CA LYS A 329 -14.75 -13.58 23.49
C LYS A 329 -14.30 -14.03 22.09
N GLY A 330 -13.01 -14.08 21.82
CA GLY A 330 -12.46 -14.53 20.53
C GLY A 330 -12.31 -13.45 19.46
N ALA A 331 -12.67 -12.18 19.77
CA ALA A 331 -12.40 -11.02 18.92
C ALA A 331 -11.46 -10.03 19.63
N TRP A 332 -10.98 -9.04 18.88
CA TRP A 332 -10.33 -7.85 19.40
C TRP A 332 -11.27 -6.66 19.24
N ILE A 333 -11.38 -5.83 20.27
CA ILE A 333 -12.25 -4.65 20.28
C ILE A 333 -11.46 -3.39 20.61
N ARG A 334 -12.00 -2.24 20.21
CA ARG A 334 -11.49 -0.92 20.59
C ARG A 334 -12.65 0.07 20.72
N GLU A 335 -12.69 0.76 21.86
CA GLU A 335 -13.51 1.95 22.07
C GLU A 335 -12.76 3.19 21.63
N LEU A 336 -13.48 4.10 20.97
CA LEU A 336 -12.99 5.38 20.48
C LEU A 336 -13.97 6.48 20.88
N GLU A 337 -13.51 7.73 20.91
CA GLU A 337 -14.30 8.90 21.35
C GLU A 337 -15.66 9.01 20.66
N HIS A 338 -15.73 8.63 19.38
CA HIS A 338 -16.92 8.75 18.55
C HIS A 338 -17.29 7.41 17.90
N GLY A 339 -16.84 6.29 18.46
CA GLY A 339 -17.17 4.99 17.88
C GLY A 339 -16.60 3.78 18.57
N TRP A 340 -16.78 2.65 17.90
CA TRP A 340 -16.39 1.34 18.38
C TRP A 340 -16.05 0.44 17.19
N ALA A 341 -15.01 -0.37 17.33
CA ALA A 341 -14.64 -1.34 16.30
C ALA A 341 -14.33 -2.70 16.91
N ALA A 342 -14.59 -3.75 16.13
CA ALA A 342 -14.22 -5.11 16.50
C ALA A 342 -13.83 -5.97 15.29
N ILE A 343 -12.85 -6.85 15.49
CA ILE A 343 -12.32 -7.75 14.48
C ILE A 343 -12.08 -9.14 15.08
N ASN A 344 -12.54 -10.18 14.39
CA ASN A 344 -12.20 -11.55 14.66
C ASN A 344 -11.03 -11.95 13.76
N LEU A 345 -9.92 -12.42 14.32
CA LEU A 345 -8.74 -12.88 13.56
C LEU A 345 -8.60 -14.41 13.54
N THR A 346 -9.65 -15.12 13.99
CA THR A 346 -9.63 -16.57 14.19
C THR A 346 -10.45 -17.29 13.13
N ASN A 347 -10.25 -18.61 13.06
CA ASN A 347 -11.01 -19.51 12.18
C ASN A 347 -12.35 -19.96 12.79
N HIS A 348 -12.76 -19.36 13.91
CA HIS A 348 -13.98 -19.69 14.62
C HIS A 348 -14.82 -18.45 14.84
N GLU A 349 -16.11 -18.63 15.00
CA GLU A 349 -17.01 -17.54 15.39
C GLU A 349 -16.62 -16.98 16.76
N SER A 350 -16.79 -15.68 16.97
CA SER A 350 -16.64 -15.08 18.30
C SER A 350 -17.79 -15.51 19.21
N GLY A 351 -17.65 -15.33 20.52
CA GLY A 351 -18.82 -15.29 21.40
C GLY A 351 -19.63 -14.00 21.18
N GLN A 352 -20.78 -13.90 21.85
CA GLN A 352 -21.64 -12.70 21.83
C GLN A 352 -20.98 -11.52 22.55
N ILE A 353 -20.59 -10.49 21.81
CA ILE A 353 -19.91 -9.29 22.31
C ILE A 353 -20.94 -8.18 22.51
N SER A 354 -20.91 -7.49 23.65
CA SER A 354 -21.76 -6.32 23.89
C SER A 354 -21.24 -5.11 23.11
N VAL A 355 -22.15 -4.40 22.46
CA VAL A 355 -21.85 -3.14 21.76
C VAL A 355 -22.31 -1.98 22.66
N PRO A 356 -21.52 -0.89 22.78
CA PRO A 356 -21.99 0.30 23.48
C PRO A 356 -23.31 0.83 22.91
N LYS A 357 -24.12 1.45 23.77
CA LYS A 357 -25.40 2.06 23.36
C LYS A 357 -25.15 3.28 22.48
N GLU A 358 -26.19 3.71 21.77
CA GLU A 358 -26.20 4.98 21.00
C GLU A 358 -25.16 5.03 19.87
N LEU A 359 -24.80 3.86 19.34
CA LEU A 359 -23.98 3.73 18.15
C LEU A 359 -24.83 3.37 16.93
N PHE A 360 -24.30 3.69 15.76
CA PHE A 360 -24.92 3.53 14.46
C PHE A 360 -23.99 2.76 13.51
N ALA A 361 -24.59 1.89 12.71
CA ALA A 361 -23.98 1.36 11.50
C ALA A 361 -24.24 2.33 10.34
N VAL A 362 -23.84 1.98 9.10
CA VAL A 362 -24.29 2.73 7.91
C VAL A 362 -25.81 2.72 7.83
N GLU A 363 -26.42 1.57 8.07
CA GLU A 363 -27.87 1.39 8.04
C GLU A 363 -28.43 1.33 9.46
N GLY A 364 -28.75 2.49 10.02
CA GLY A 364 -29.48 2.62 11.27
C GLY A 364 -28.66 2.32 12.54
N THR A 365 -29.36 2.01 13.62
CA THR A 365 -28.75 1.80 14.95
C THR A 365 -27.95 0.50 15.00
N ALA A 366 -26.77 0.55 15.60
CA ALA A 366 -25.95 -0.61 15.85
C ALA A 366 -26.68 -1.61 16.79
N PRO A 367 -26.49 -2.92 16.60
CA PRO A 367 -27.12 -3.92 17.46
C PRO A 367 -26.55 -3.84 18.88
N ALA A 368 -27.35 -4.17 19.91
CA ALA A 368 -26.86 -4.19 21.31
C ALA A 368 -25.78 -5.26 21.57
N THR A 369 -25.74 -6.30 20.73
CA THR A 369 -24.70 -7.33 20.77
C THR A 369 -24.37 -7.80 19.36
N VAL A 370 -23.12 -8.21 19.12
CA VAL A 370 -22.65 -8.77 17.85
C VAL A 370 -21.93 -10.10 18.06
N VAL A 371 -22.05 -10.99 17.09
CA VAL A 371 -21.28 -12.22 16.96
C VAL A 371 -20.54 -12.12 15.64
N LEU A 372 -19.20 -12.16 15.66
CA LEU A 372 -18.39 -12.00 14.46
C LEU A 372 -18.08 -13.36 13.83
N PRO A 373 -18.31 -13.53 12.53
CA PRO A 373 -17.86 -14.73 11.83
C PRO A 373 -16.33 -14.83 11.85
N PRO A 374 -15.75 -15.99 11.52
CA PRO A 374 -14.32 -16.12 11.29
C PRO A 374 -13.82 -15.00 10.36
N HIS A 375 -12.72 -14.34 10.75
CA HIS A 375 -12.11 -13.23 9.98
C HIS A 375 -13.01 -12.01 9.72
N GLY A 376 -14.18 -11.93 10.37
CA GLY A 376 -15.12 -10.82 10.20
C GLY A 376 -14.84 -9.65 11.13
N GLY A 377 -15.21 -8.45 10.71
CA GLY A 377 -15.15 -7.24 11.53
C GLY A 377 -16.34 -6.32 11.34
N VAL A 378 -16.48 -5.38 12.26
CA VAL A 378 -17.50 -4.34 12.24
C VAL A 378 -16.92 -3.03 12.79
N VAL A 379 -17.50 -1.93 12.34
CA VAL A 379 -17.24 -0.59 12.85
C VAL A 379 -18.59 0.08 13.09
N TYR A 380 -18.70 0.80 14.19
CA TYR A 380 -19.86 1.61 14.52
C TYR A 380 -19.42 3.00 14.98
N ARG A 381 -20.28 3.99 14.78
CA ARG A 381 -20.02 5.39 15.12
C ARG A 381 -21.12 5.99 15.99
N THR A 382 -20.83 7.08 16.68
CA THR A 382 -21.88 7.96 17.21
C THR A 382 -22.53 8.75 16.06
N GLU A 383 -23.68 9.39 16.31
CA GLU A 383 -24.39 10.18 15.30
C GLU A 383 -23.52 11.31 14.71
N ASP A 384 -22.66 11.91 15.54
CA ASP A 384 -21.80 13.05 15.18
C ASP A 384 -20.49 12.65 14.47
N ALA A 385 -20.09 11.38 14.50
CA ALA A 385 -18.84 10.93 13.89
C ALA A 385 -18.92 11.03 12.35
N GLY A 386 -18.07 11.84 11.73
CA GLY A 386 -18.10 12.13 10.29
C GLY A 386 -18.50 13.57 9.93
N ILE A 387 -18.89 14.39 10.93
CA ILE A 387 -18.91 15.84 10.78
C ILE A 387 -17.56 16.35 11.28
N ALA A 388 -16.57 16.48 10.40
CA ALA A 388 -15.39 17.25 10.79
C ALA A 388 -15.86 18.70 10.99
N LEU A 389 -15.97 19.11 12.25
CA LEU A 389 -16.13 20.52 12.56
C LEU A 389 -14.83 21.22 12.11
N THR A 390 -15.02 22.12 11.15
CA THR A 390 -14.03 22.96 10.45
C THR A 390 -12.96 23.57 11.34
#